data_AF-A0A376L713-F1
#
_entry.id   AF-A0A376L713-F1
#
_cell.length_a   1.000
_cell.length_b   1.000
_cell.length_c   1.000
_cell.angle_alpha   90.00
_cell.angle_beta   90.00
_cell.angle_gamma   90.00
#
_symmetry.space_group_name_H-M   'P 1'
#
loop_
_entity.id
_entity.type
_entity.pdbx_description
1 polymer ?
#
loop_
_entity_poly.entity_id
_entity_poly.type
_entity_poly.pdbx_seq_one_letter_code
_entity_poly.pdbx_strand_id
1 'polypeptide(L)'
;MHCWQGDDVSGFENPEGSLTGGIQATGNYPGKARNASELRTDLEQAMRLIPGPKRLNLHAIYLESDTPVSRDQIKPEHFKNWVEWAKANQLGLDFNPSCFSHPLSADGFTLSHADDSIRQFLD
;
A
#
# COMPACT_ATOMS: atom_id res chain seq x y z
N MET A 1 2.15 9.25 -9.00
CA MET A 1 3.33 8.54 -8.46
C MET A 1 2.83 7.41 -7.60
N HIS A 2 3.32 6.20 -7.80
CA HIS A 2 2.96 5.02 -7.02
C HIS A 2 3.73 4.96 -5.69
N CYS A 3 3.03 4.72 -4.57
CA CYS A 3 3.65 4.69 -3.24
C CYS A 3 4.62 3.51 -3.05
N TRP A 4 4.31 2.36 -3.67
CA TRP A 4 4.99 1.10 -3.40
C TRP A 4 6.43 1.00 -3.89
N GLN A 5 6.87 1.97 -4.71
CA GLN A 5 8.27 2.06 -5.10
C GLN A 5 9.17 2.46 -3.92
N GLY A 6 8.65 3.10 -2.87
CA GLY A 6 9.47 3.53 -1.74
C GLY A 6 9.86 2.41 -0.77
N ASP A 7 9.19 1.26 -0.81
CA ASP A 7 9.36 0.17 0.16
C ASP A 7 9.33 -1.23 -0.48
N ASP A 8 9.52 -1.34 -1.79
CA ASP A 8 9.49 -2.61 -2.52
C ASP A 8 8.17 -3.38 -2.40
N VAL A 9 7.04 -2.67 -2.34
CA VAL A 9 5.68 -3.23 -2.20
C VAL A 9 5.47 -4.02 -0.89
N SER A 10 6.24 -3.73 0.15
CA SER A 10 6.08 -4.36 1.47
C SER A 10 4.75 -3.97 2.13
N GLY A 11 4.37 -2.69 2.08
CA GLY A 11 3.26 -2.14 2.86
C GLY A 11 3.55 -2.16 4.37
N PHE A 12 2.54 -1.81 5.16
CA PHE A 12 2.63 -1.70 6.63
C PHE A 12 1.72 -2.71 7.37
N GLU A 13 0.86 -3.43 6.65
CA GLU A 13 0.07 -4.54 7.20
C GLU A 13 0.96 -5.69 7.68
N ASN A 14 1.94 -6.08 6.85
CA ASN A 14 2.91 -7.14 7.15
C ASN A 14 4.25 -6.86 6.44
N PRO A 15 5.05 -5.90 6.94
CA PRO A 15 6.23 -5.40 6.23
C PRO A 15 7.34 -6.44 6.01
N GLU A 16 7.38 -7.47 6.87
CA GLU A 16 8.32 -8.60 6.78
C GLU A 16 7.78 -9.76 5.91
N GLY A 17 6.55 -9.63 5.40
CA GLY A 17 5.92 -10.61 4.52
C GLY A 17 6.58 -10.67 3.14
N SER A 18 6.49 -11.82 2.50
CA SER A 18 6.93 -11.97 1.11
C SER A 18 5.95 -11.34 0.13
N LEU A 19 6.46 -10.68 -0.91
CA LEU A 19 5.66 -10.22 -2.03
C LEU A 19 5.20 -11.42 -2.87
N THR A 20 3.89 -11.56 -3.07
CA THR A 20 3.29 -12.64 -3.88
C THR A 20 2.33 -12.07 -4.94
N GLY A 21 1.56 -12.94 -5.62
CA GLY A 21 0.63 -12.53 -6.68
C GLY A 21 1.27 -12.38 -8.06
N GLY A 22 2.46 -12.96 -8.26
CA GLY A 22 3.15 -12.97 -9.56
C GLY A 22 3.97 -11.72 -9.87
N ILE A 23 4.13 -10.81 -8.90
CA ILE A 23 4.98 -9.63 -8.99
C ILE A 23 6.17 -9.74 -8.03
N GLN A 24 7.27 -9.09 -8.38
CA GLN A 24 8.51 -9.12 -7.61
C GLN A 24 9.20 -7.76 -7.66
N ALA A 25 9.78 -7.34 -6.53
CA ALA A 25 10.80 -6.30 -6.49
C ALA A 25 12.18 -6.98 -6.50
N THR A 26 13.09 -6.50 -7.33
CA THR A 26 14.40 -7.13 -7.53
C THR A 26 15.53 -6.19 -7.14
N GLY A 27 16.56 -6.74 -6.49
CA GLY A 27 17.69 -5.98 -5.96
C GLY A 27 17.58 -5.78 -4.45
N ASN A 28 18.72 -5.58 -3.80
CA ASN A 28 18.84 -5.42 -2.35
C ASN A 28 19.46 -4.06 -2.00
N TYR A 29 19.02 -3.00 -2.67
CA TYR A 29 19.52 -1.66 -2.40
C TYR A 29 19.06 -1.22 -0.99
N PRO A 30 19.96 -0.72 -0.12
CA PRO A 30 19.58 -0.34 1.23
C PRO A 30 18.75 0.94 1.24
N GLY A 31 17.98 1.15 2.31
CA GLY A 31 17.29 2.42 2.56
C GLY A 31 15.82 2.47 2.14
N LYS A 32 15.20 1.33 1.83
CA LYS A 32 13.75 1.26 1.63
C LYS A 32 12.99 1.74 2.88
N ALA A 33 11.89 2.46 2.68
CA ALA A 33 11.04 2.92 3.78
C ALA A 33 10.42 1.73 4.51
N ARG A 34 10.30 1.84 5.84
CA ARG A 34 9.78 0.77 6.72
C ARG A 34 8.47 1.12 7.40
N ASN A 35 8.04 2.36 7.26
CA ASN A 35 6.80 2.88 7.84
C ASN A 35 6.31 4.09 7.03
N ALA A 36 5.08 4.52 7.30
CA ALA A 36 4.44 5.61 6.56
C ALA A 36 5.18 6.95 6.71
N SER A 37 5.86 7.20 7.84
CA SER A 37 6.61 8.44 8.07
C SER A 37 7.87 8.49 7.20
N GLU A 38 8.64 7.40 7.16
CA GLU A 38 9.79 7.26 6.27
C GLU A 38 9.35 7.40 4.81
N LEU A 39 8.29 6.69 4.42
CA LEU A 39 7.79 6.73 3.05
C LEU A 39 7.33 8.13 2.62
N ARG A 40 6.64 8.87 3.50
CA ARG A 40 6.26 10.26 3.21
C ARG A 40 7.49 11.16 3.02
N THR A 41 8.52 10.98 3.83
CA THR A 41 9.77 11.74 3.71
C THR A 41 10.46 11.47 2.37
N ASP A 42 10.53 10.21 1.96
CA ASP A 42 11.11 9.80 0.69
C ASP A 42 10.30 10.36 -0.50
N LEU A 43 8.97 10.32 -0.39
CA LEU A 43 8.07 10.90 -1.39
C LEU A 43 8.24 12.41 -1.52
N GLU A 44 8.35 13.15 -0.40
CA GLU A 44 8.59 14.60 -0.42
C GLU A 44 9.90 14.94 -1.14
N GLN A 45 10.97 14.18 -0.84
CA GLN A 45 12.26 14.38 -1.49
C GLN A 45 12.17 14.13 -3.00
N ALA A 46 11.50 13.05 -3.43
CA ALA A 46 11.27 12.80 -4.85
C ALA A 46 10.41 13.89 -5.50
N MET A 47 9.34 14.32 -4.83
CA MET A 47 8.40 15.33 -5.32
C MET A 47 9.03 16.71 -5.48
N ARG A 48 10.00 17.07 -4.64
CA ARG A 48 10.80 18.29 -4.77
C ARG A 48 11.61 18.33 -6.07
N LEU A 49 12.02 17.17 -6.57
CA LEU A 49 12.83 17.03 -7.77
C LEU A 49 12.00 16.88 -9.06
N ILE A 50 10.68 16.67 -8.95
CA ILE A 50 9.79 16.44 -10.09
C ILE A 50 8.87 17.66 -10.27
N PRO A 51 8.97 18.41 -11.38
CA PRO A 51 8.13 19.58 -11.62
C PRO A 51 6.68 19.19 -11.97
N GLY A 52 5.75 20.12 -11.74
CA GLY A 52 4.36 19.99 -12.15
C GLY A 52 3.43 19.33 -11.12
N PRO A 53 2.12 19.24 -11.44
CA PRO A 53 1.11 18.68 -10.56
C PRO A 53 1.33 17.18 -10.38
N LYS A 54 1.13 16.70 -9.15
CA LYS A 54 1.37 15.32 -8.78
C LYS A 54 0.18 14.78 -7.99
N ARG A 55 -0.03 13.47 -8.10
CA ARG A 55 -0.93 12.68 -7.27
C ARG A 55 -0.16 11.50 -6.70
N LEU A 56 -0.53 11.07 -5.50
CA LEU A 56 -0.01 9.84 -4.92
C LEU A 56 -1.06 8.73 -5.09
N ASN A 57 -0.64 7.61 -5.62
CA ASN A 57 -1.46 6.42 -5.78
C ASN A 57 -1.13 5.43 -4.66
N LEU A 58 -2.10 5.18 -3.77
CA LEU A 58 -1.97 4.34 -2.58
C LEU A 58 -2.51 2.93 -2.82
N HIS A 59 -1.95 1.97 -2.09
CA HIS A 59 -2.50 0.63 -1.96
C HIS A 59 -3.07 0.42 -0.56
N ALA A 60 -4.07 -0.46 -0.40
CA ALA A 60 -4.70 -0.72 0.89
C ALA A 60 -3.71 -1.21 1.98
N ILE A 61 -2.67 -1.97 1.61
CA ILE A 61 -1.61 -2.40 2.54
C ILE A 61 -0.78 -1.24 3.14
N TYR A 62 -0.93 0.00 2.68
CA TYR A 62 -0.28 1.19 3.24
C TYR A 62 -1.12 1.90 4.32
N LEU A 63 -2.14 1.22 4.84
CA LEU A 63 -2.91 1.70 5.99
C LEU A 63 -2.02 1.97 7.21
N GLU A 64 -2.42 2.92 8.04
CA GLU A 64 -1.80 3.23 9.32
C GLU A 64 -2.77 2.84 10.45
N SER A 65 -2.34 1.93 11.33
CA SER A 65 -3.11 1.47 12.48
C SER A 65 -2.18 0.94 13.57
N ASP A 66 -2.54 1.15 14.84
CA ASP A 66 -1.80 0.62 15.99
C ASP A 66 -2.07 -0.87 16.22
N THR A 67 -3.20 -1.37 15.71
CA THR A 67 -3.58 -2.78 15.76
C THR A 67 -3.73 -3.34 14.35
N PRO A 68 -3.51 -4.65 14.13
CA PRO A 68 -3.81 -5.29 12.86
C PRO A 68 -5.27 -5.06 12.46
N VAL A 69 -5.50 -4.71 11.19
CA VAL A 69 -6.84 -4.51 10.62
C VAL A 69 -6.99 -5.48 9.46
N SER A 70 -8.04 -6.28 9.49
CA SER A 70 -8.36 -7.19 8.40
C SER A 70 -8.73 -6.39 7.14
N ARG A 71 -8.35 -6.88 5.95
CA ARG A 71 -8.51 -6.14 4.69
C ARG A 71 -9.95 -5.76 4.36
N ASP A 72 -10.89 -6.64 4.68
CA ASP A 72 -12.34 -6.44 4.57
C ASP A 72 -12.91 -5.43 5.59
N GLN A 73 -12.11 -5.04 6.59
CA GLN A 73 -12.51 -4.11 7.65
C GLN A 73 -11.79 -2.75 7.56
N ILE A 74 -11.03 -2.52 6.49
CA ILE A 74 -10.32 -1.27 6.28
C ILE A 74 -11.30 -0.11 6.10
N LYS A 75 -11.11 0.95 6.89
CA LYS A 75 -11.91 2.18 6.89
C LYS A 75 -11.10 3.43 6.54
N PRO A 76 -11.76 4.55 6.21
CA PRO A 76 -11.09 5.83 5.95
C PRO A 76 -10.17 6.33 7.08
N GLU A 77 -10.46 5.96 8.33
CA GLU A 77 -9.66 6.37 9.49
C GLU A 77 -8.20 5.87 9.41
N HIS A 78 -7.96 4.70 8.82
CA HIS A 78 -6.61 4.15 8.66
C HIS A 78 -5.80 4.86 7.56
N PHE A 79 -6.40 5.79 6.83
CA PHE A 79 -5.74 6.65 5.84
C PHE A 79 -5.80 8.13 6.20
N LYS A 80 -6.25 8.47 7.42
CA LYS A 80 -6.40 9.86 7.87
C LYS A 80 -5.09 10.64 7.69
N ASN A 81 -3.98 10.07 8.15
CA ASN A 81 -2.66 10.70 8.08
C ASN A 81 -2.22 10.93 6.62
N TRP A 82 -2.49 9.98 5.72
CA TRP A 82 -2.27 10.16 4.28
C TRP A 82 -3.08 11.30 3.68
N VAL A 83 -4.36 11.42 4.05
CA VAL A 83 -5.23 12.50 3.59
C VAL A 83 -4.75 13.86 4.10
N GLU A 84 -4.39 13.95 5.38
CA GLU A 84 -3.88 15.19 5.99
C GLU A 84 -2.56 15.62 5.33
N TRP A 85 -1.63 14.67 5.17
CA TRP A 85 -0.35 14.91 4.51
C TRP A 85 -0.52 15.32 3.04
N ALA A 86 -1.43 14.65 2.29
CA ALA A 86 -1.69 14.99 0.90
C ALA A 86 -2.27 16.39 0.75
N LYS A 87 -3.18 16.80 1.63
CA LYS A 87 -3.72 18.17 1.66
C LYS A 87 -2.61 19.20 1.93
N ALA A 88 -1.74 18.95 2.90
CA ALA A 88 -0.63 19.84 3.22
C ALA A 88 0.33 20.02 2.02
N ASN A 89 0.50 18.98 1.21
CA ASN A 89 1.37 18.98 0.03
C ASN A 89 0.65 19.27 -1.31
N GLN A 90 -0.64 19.65 -1.28
CA GLN A 90 -1.46 19.90 -2.47
C GLN A 90 -1.50 18.73 -3.47
N LEU A 91 -1.56 17.51 -2.94
CA LEU A 91 -1.64 16.28 -3.72
C LEU A 91 -3.07 15.74 -3.75
N GLY A 92 -3.46 15.22 -4.91
CA GLY A 92 -4.59 14.30 -4.97
C GLY A 92 -4.17 12.87 -4.59
N LEU A 93 -5.10 12.10 -4.02
CA LEU A 93 -4.92 10.68 -3.72
C LEU A 93 -5.74 9.80 -4.66
N ASP A 94 -5.09 8.77 -5.20
CA ASP A 94 -5.69 7.61 -5.88
C ASP A 94 -5.54 6.38 -4.97
N PHE A 95 -6.37 5.35 -5.18
CA PHE A 95 -6.45 4.21 -4.26
C PHE A 95 -6.67 2.88 -4.98
N ASN A 96 -6.14 1.80 -4.39
CA ASN A 96 -6.26 0.43 -4.89
C ASN A 96 -6.50 -0.54 -3.73
N PRO A 97 -7.47 -1.47 -3.84
CA PRO A 97 -7.54 -2.61 -2.93
C PRO A 97 -6.31 -3.52 -3.12
N SER A 98 -5.83 -4.15 -2.05
CA SER A 98 -4.71 -5.10 -2.10
C SER A 98 -5.23 -6.54 -2.14
N CYS A 99 -5.14 -7.19 -3.30
CA CYS A 99 -5.63 -8.56 -3.51
C CYS A 99 -4.50 -9.59 -3.71
N PHE A 100 -3.32 -9.34 -3.11
CA PHE A 100 -2.12 -10.19 -3.16
C PHE A 100 -1.38 -10.14 -1.83
N SER A 101 -0.32 -10.94 -1.64
CA SER A 101 0.44 -10.99 -0.38
C SER A 101 -0.44 -11.20 0.85
N HIS A 102 -1.42 -12.10 0.74
CA HIS A 102 -2.34 -12.45 1.81
C HIS A 102 -2.58 -13.96 1.83
N PRO A 103 -2.81 -14.59 3.01
CA PRO A 103 -3.11 -16.01 3.08
C PRO A 103 -4.29 -16.42 2.18
N LEU A 104 -5.35 -15.62 2.14
CA LEU A 104 -6.54 -15.88 1.30
C LEU A 104 -6.34 -15.62 -0.21
N SER A 105 -5.15 -15.21 -0.64
CA SER A 105 -4.78 -15.13 -2.07
C SER A 105 -3.70 -16.15 -2.45
N ALA A 106 -3.32 -17.05 -1.54
CA ALA A 106 -2.20 -17.98 -1.74
C ALA A 106 -2.49 -19.03 -2.83
N ASP A 107 -3.76 -19.39 -3.03
CA ASP A 107 -4.19 -20.33 -4.07
C ASP A 107 -4.17 -19.72 -5.48
N GLY A 108 -3.76 -18.45 -5.62
CA GLY A 108 -3.64 -17.75 -6.90
C GLY A 108 -4.94 -17.16 -7.44
N PHE A 109 -6.07 -17.35 -6.73
CA PHE A 109 -7.36 -16.76 -7.06
C PHE A 109 -7.88 -15.90 -5.89
N THR A 110 -8.68 -14.88 -6.21
CA THR A 110 -9.26 -13.95 -5.23
C THR A 110 -10.73 -13.68 -5.55
N LEU A 111 -11.05 -12.61 -6.28
CA LEU A 111 -12.41 -12.29 -6.72
C LEU A 111 -13.03 -13.39 -7.60
N SER A 112 -12.20 -14.23 -8.21
CA SER A 112 -12.58 -15.39 -9.03
C SER A 112 -12.39 -16.74 -8.32
N HIS A 113 -12.10 -16.75 -7.02
CA HIS A 113 -11.88 -17.97 -6.25
C HIS A 113 -13.15 -18.84 -6.21
N ALA A 114 -13.02 -20.18 -6.22
CA ALA A 114 -14.19 -21.07 -6.20
C ALA A 114 -14.93 -21.07 -4.85
N ASP A 115 -14.21 -20.88 -3.75
CA ASP A 115 -14.76 -20.70 -2.40
C ASP A 115 -15.44 -19.33 -2.23
N ASP A 116 -16.73 -19.36 -1.89
CA ASP A 116 -17.58 -18.18 -1.66
C ASP A 116 -17.05 -17.27 -0.55
N SER A 117 -16.47 -17.84 0.51
CA SER A 117 -15.94 -17.08 1.64
C SER A 117 -14.71 -16.26 1.26
N ILE A 118 -13.85 -16.79 0.38
CA ILE A 118 -12.67 -16.07 -0.14
C ILE A 118 -13.08 -14.96 -1.10
N ARG A 119 -14.07 -15.20 -1.96
CA ARG A 119 -14.59 -14.15 -2.84
C ARG A 119 -15.17 -13.01 -2.02
N GLN A 120 -16.02 -13.32 -1.03
CA GLN A 120 -16.68 -12.32 -0.20
C GLN A 120 -15.70 -11.49 0.65
N PHE A 121 -14.52 -12.03 0.98
CA PHE A 121 -13.49 -11.32 1.75
C PHE A 121 -12.80 -10.19 0.97
N LEU A 122 -12.75 -10.27 -0.36
CA LEU A 122 -12.05 -9.29 -1.22
C LEU A 122 -12.99 -8.45 -2.08
N ASP A 123 -14.30 -8.67 -1.94
CA ASP A 123 -15.37 -7.93 -2.63
C ASP A 123 -15.61 -6.54 -2.02
#